data_AF-A0A285SUQ5-F1
#
_entry.id   AF-A0A285SUQ5-F1
#
_cell.length_a   1.000
_cell.length_b   1.000
_cell.length_c   1.000
_cell.angle_alpha   90.00
_cell.angle_beta   90.00
_cell.angle_gamma   90.00
#
_symmetry.space_group_name_H-M   'P 1'
#
loop_
_entity.id
_entity.type
_entity.pdbx_description
1 polymer ?
#
loop_
_entity_poly.entity_id
_entity_poly.type
_entity_poly.pdbx_seq_one_letter_code
_entity_poly.pdbx_strand_id
1 'polypeptide(L)' 'DLFLVNLDAKERPILLDIIEDRHGRKSIIITSQLPTDNWYDAIGDPTVADAIMDRIIHTAHRIELTGESVRKMAAYRGK' A
#
# COMPACT_ATOMS: atom_id res chain seq x y z
N ASP A 1 3.20 -5.90 3.09
CA ASP A 1 3.82 -4.57 3.03
C ASP A 1 3.84 -4.16 1.57
N LEU A 2 2.83 -3.40 1.17
CA LEU A 2 2.61 -3.04 -0.23
C LEU A 2 3.68 -2.02 -0.67
N PHE A 3 4.18 -2.15 -1.89
CA PHE A 3 5.19 -1.24 -2.47
C PHE A 3 6.54 -1.20 -1.74
N LEU A 4 6.87 -2.26 -0.99
CA LEU A 4 8.23 -2.45 -0.47
C LEU A 4 9.27 -2.55 -1.62
N VAL A 5 8.83 -3.08 -2.75
CA VAL A 5 9.55 -3.10 -4.03
C VAL A 5 8.59 -2.58 -5.10
N ASN A 6 9.11 -1.88 -6.10
CA ASN A 6 8.32 -1.40 -7.24
C ASN A 6 7.70 -2.57 -7.99
N LEU A 7 6.48 -2.38 -8.50
CA LEU A 7 5.78 -3.39 -9.27
C LEU A 7 6.38 -3.53 -10.66
N ASP A 8 6.54 -4.77 -11.09
CA ASP A 8 6.85 -5.08 -12.48
C ASP A 8 5.59 -5.06 -13.38
N ALA A 9 5.79 -5.21 -14.69
CA ALA A 9 4.70 -5.17 -15.66
C ALA A 9 3.66 -6.30 -15.50
N LYS A 10 4.02 -7.42 -14.87
CA LYS A 10 3.13 -8.56 -14.62
C LYS A 10 2.35 -8.39 -13.32
N GLU A 11 2.94 -7.75 -12.32
CA GLU A 11 2.33 -7.56 -11.00
C GLU A 11 1.28 -6.44 -10.99
N ARG A 12 1.47 -5.38 -11.79
CA ARG A 12 0.54 -4.26 -11.95
C ARG A 12 -0.91 -4.68 -12.24
N PRO A 13 -1.21 -5.47 -13.30
CA PRO A 13 -2.58 -5.88 -13.60
C PRO A 13 -3.15 -6.79 -12.51
N ILE A 14 -2.32 -7.65 -11.90
CA ILE A 14 -2.76 -8.54 -10.82
C ILE A 14 -3.26 -7.71 -9.61
N LEU A 15 -2.51 -6.68 -9.22
CA LEU A 15 -2.94 -5.81 -8.13
C LEU A 15 -4.22 -5.05 -8.47
N LEU A 16 -4.32 -4.53 -9.71
CA LEU A 16 -5.52 -3.83 -10.18
C LEU A 16 -6.75 -4.75 -10.14
N ASP A 17 -6.64 -5.99 -10.63
CA ASP A 17 -7.74 -6.97 -10.64
C ASP A 17 -8.24 -7.28 -9.22
N ILE A 18 -7.32 -7.48 -8.27
CA ILE A 18 -7.67 -7.72 -6.86
C ILE A 18 -8.42 -6.52 -6.27
N ILE A 19 -8.00 -5.30 -6.59
CA ILE A 19 -8.65 -4.07 -6.12
C ILE A 19 -10.03 -3.94 -6.76
N GLU A 20 -10.16 -4.17 -8.07
CA GLU A 20 -11.41 -4.08 -8.81
C GLU A 20 -12.47 -5.04 -8.28
N ASP A 21 -12.10 -6.30 -8.02
CA ASP A 21 -13.02 -7.29 -7.49
C ASP A 21 -13.67 -6.88 -6.15
N ARG A 22 -12.99 -6.02 -5.40
CA ARG A 22 -13.42 -5.53 -4.09
C ARG A 22 -13.99 -4.12 -4.10
N HIS A 23 -13.61 -3.30 -5.08
CA HIS A 23 -14.00 -1.90 -5.18
C HIS A 23 -15.53 -1.76 -5.15
N GLY A 24 -16.03 -0.90 -4.25
CA GLY A 24 -17.47 -0.70 -4.02
C GLY A 24 -18.24 -1.89 -3.41
N ARG A 25 -17.58 -3.02 -3.12
CA ARG A 25 -18.22 -4.25 -2.63
C ARG A 25 -17.75 -4.69 -1.25
N LYS A 26 -16.43 -4.63 -0.98
CA LYS A 26 -15.83 -5.07 0.28
C LYS A 26 -14.63 -4.18 0.64
N SER A 27 -14.41 -3.98 1.93
CA SER A 27 -13.25 -3.20 2.42
C SER A 27 -11.92 -3.89 2.10
N ILE A 28 -10.87 -3.09 1.95
CA ILE A 28 -9.47 -3.50 1.82
C ILE A 28 -8.68 -2.82 2.94
N ILE A 29 -7.82 -3.58 3.62
CA ILE A 29 -6.83 -3.01 4.55
C ILE A 29 -5.47 -3.13 3.87
N ILE A 30 -4.80 -1.99 3.69
CA ILE A 30 -3.47 -1.89 3.10
C ILE A 30 -2.50 -1.44 4.18
N THR A 31 -1.33 -2.10 4.21
CA THR A 31 -0.21 -1.69 5.07
C THR A 31 0.99 -1.46 4.16
N SER A 32 1.63 -0.30 4.32
CA SER A 32 2.82 0.07 3.57
C SER A 32 3.79 0.83 4.47
N GLN A 33 5.08 0.54 4.35
CA GLN A 33 6.14 1.38 4.88
C GLN A 33 6.46 2.58 3.97
N LEU A 34 6.00 2.54 2.72
CA LEU A 34 6.18 3.63 1.77
C LEU A 34 5.06 4.67 1.96
N PRO A 35 5.37 5.97 2.09
CA PRO A 35 4.35 7.02 2.11
C PRO A 35 3.47 6.95 0.85
N THR A 36 2.17 7.21 1.00
CA THR A 36 1.21 7.12 -0.12
C THR A 36 1.57 8.00 -1.30
N ASP A 37 2.25 9.11 -1.05
CA ASP A 37 2.65 10.08 -2.07
C ASP A 37 3.69 9.48 -3.03
N ASN A 38 4.38 8.42 -2.62
CA ASN A 38 5.36 7.69 -3.42
C ASN A 38 4.78 6.44 -4.09
N TRP A 39 3.51 6.09 -3.84
CA TRP A 39 2.92 4.88 -4.41
C TRP A 39 2.76 4.95 -5.92
N TYR A 40 2.53 6.16 -6.46
CA TYR A 40 2.41 6.37 -7.90
C TYR A 40 3.67 5.88 -8.63
N ASP A 41 4.84 6.30 -8.15
CA ASP A 41 6.13 5.90 -8.69
C ASP A 41 6.42 4.41 -8.48
N ALA A 42 6.00 3.85 -7.33
CA ALA A 42 6.18 2.44 -7.03
C ALA A 42 5.37 1.52 -7.96
N ILE A 43 4.22 1.99 -8.46
CA ILE A 43 3.44 1.28 -9.48
C ILE A 43 4.15 1.38 -10.84
N GLY A 44 4.67 2.55 -11.19
CA GLY A 44 5.61 2.76 -12.31
C GLY A 44 4.99 2.79 -13.71
N ASP A 45 3.67 2.56 -13.85
CA ASP A 45 2.91 2.81 -15.07
C ASP A 45 1.83 3.87 -14.78
N PRO A 46 1.85 5.06 -15.43
CA PRO A 46 0.93 6.14 -15.11
C PRO A 46 -0.54 5.75 -15.20
N THR A 47 -0.92 5.01 -16.24
CA THR A 47 -2.32 4.61 -16.47
C THR A 47 -2.80 3.63 -15.41
N VAL A 48 -1.99 2.63 -15.06
CA VAL A 48 -2.34 1.70 -13.99
C VAL A 48 -2.28 2.38 -12.63
N ALA A 49 -1.34 3.29 -12.42
CA ALA A 49 -1.20 4.05 -11.18
C ALA A 49 -2.45 4.90 -10.93
N ASP A 50 -2.91 5.68 -11.91
CA ASP A 50 -4.15 6.45 -11.82
C ASP A 50 -5.32 5.53 -11.44
N ALA A 51 -5.48 4.40 -12.14
CA ALA A 51 -6.57 3.46 -11.88
C ALA A 51 -6.53 2.87 -10.45
N ILE A 52 -5.35 2.43 -9.99
CA ILE A 52 -5.18 1.85 -8.65
C ILE A 52 -5.43 2.93 -7.59
N MET A 53 -4.78 4.08 -7.72
CA MET A 53 -4.85 5.19 -6.76
C MET A 53 -6.28 5.71 -6.64
N ASP A 54 -7.01 5.82 -7.75
CA ASP A 54 -8.41 6.24 -7.74
C ASP A 54 -9.30 5.35 -6.87
N ARG A 55 -9.07 4.04 -6.93
CA ARG A 55 -9.90 3.05 -6.23
C ARG A 55 -9.56 2.92 -4.76
N ILE A 56 -8.30 3.10 -4.39
CA ILE A 56 -7.84 2.84 -3.02
C ILE A 56 -7.58 4.11 -2.19
N ILE A 57 -7.14 5.22 -2.79
CA ILE A 57 -6.78 6.42 -2.01
C ILE A 57 -7.96 7.35 -1.83
N HIS A 58 -8.77 7.59 -2.88
CA HIS A 58 -9.84 8.60 -2.83
C HIS A 58 -10.91 8.32 -1.75
N THR A 59 -11.11 7.05 -1.37
CA THR A 59 -12.10 6.65 -0.36
C THR A 59 -11.48 6.12 0.93
N ALA A 60 -10.14 6.15 1.05
CA ALA A 60 -9.46 5.54 2.19
C ALA A 60 -9.48 6.41 3.45
N HIS A 61 -9.61 5.73 4.58
CA HIS A 61 -9.16 6.25 5.86
C HIS A 61 -7.65 6.00 6.01
N ARG A 62 -6.86 7.08 5.99
CA ARG A 62 -5.41 7.03 6.17
C ARG A 62 -5.06 7.11 7.65
N ILE A 63 -4.32 6.11 8.13
CA ILE A 63 -3.78 6.07 9.50
C ILE A 63 -2.27 6.03 9.38
N GLU A 64 -1.61 7.15 9.66
CA GLU A 64 -0.17 7.23 9.70
C GLU A 64 0.33 6.74 11.06
N LEU A 65 1.11 5.67 11.06
CA LEU A 65 1.67 5.09 12.27
C LEU A 65 3.02 5.77 12.57
N THR A 66 3.19 6.20 13.82
CA THR A 66 4.43 6.83 14.30
C THR A 66 4.96 6.08 15.53
N GLY A 67 6.23 6.31 15.85
CA GLY A 67 6.90 5.74 17.03
C GLY A 67 7.97 4.69 16.70
N GLU A 68 8.64 4.21 17.75
CA GLU A 68 9.69 3.21 17.60
C GLU A 68 9.14 1.82 17.29
N SER A 69 9.95 1.02 16.58
CA SER A 69 9.63 -0.39 16.33
C SER A 69 9.37 -1.15 17.63
N VAL A 70 8.21 -1.78 17.72
CA VAL A 70 7.86 -2.65 18.85
C VAL A 70 8.87 -3.79 19.03
N ARG A 71 9.46 -4.28 17.92
CA ARG A 71 10.52 -5.31 17.96
C ARG A 71 11.77 -4.80 18.67
N LYS A 72 12.19 -3.56 18.36
CA LYS A 72 13.32 -2.90 19.02
C LYS A 72 13.04 -2.75 20.52
N MET A 73 11.87 -2.23 20.87
CA MET A 73 11.46 -2.04 22.28
C MET A 73 11.46 -3.35 23.08
N ALA A 74 10.98 -4.44 22.49
CA ALA A 74 10.99 -5.75 23.13
C ALA A 74 12.42 -6.27 23.36
N ALA A 75 13.33 -6.07 22.39
CA ALA A 75 14.74 -6.44 22.52
C ALA A 75 15.47 -5.66 23.63
N TYR A 76 15.13 -4.38 23.84
CA TYR A 76 15.69 -3.58 24.95
C TYR A 76 15.14 -3.99 26.32
N ARG A 77 13.89 -4.46 26.43
CA ARG A 77 13.28 -4.91 27.69
C ARG A 77 13.81 -6.25 28.20
N GLY A 78 14.45 -7.04 27.34
CA GLY A 78 15.09 -8.31 27.70
C GLY A 78 16.56 -8.19 28.16
N LYS A 79 17.08 -6.95 28.25
CA LYS A 79 18.37 -6.63 28.89
C LYS A 79 18.09 -6.03 30.27
#